data_AF-D4CS55-F1
#
_entry.id   AF-D4CS55-F1
#
_cell.length_a   1.000
_cell.length_b   1.000
_cell.length_c   1.000
_cell.angle_alpha   90.00
_cell.angle_beta   90.00
_cell.angle_gamma   90.00
#
_symmetry.space_group_name_H-M   'P 1'
#
loop_
_entity.id
_entity.type
_entity.pdbx_description
1 polymer ?
#
loop_
_entity_poly.entity_id
_entity_poly.type
_entity_poly.pdbx_seq_one_letter_code
_entity_poly.pdbx_strand_id
1 'polypeptide(L)'
;MITLDDFKNNNLKINWKVIHIGCLGSEIFKNELSYDDIINFSLEEFDEKNKLILRIVGSDRDEYQEIGYLVQELANMEKSEYKLAFEKWKLVYIKKNFPQLNKNIIQGLIELNDLWVKLDFPEDSPCILQGVKNNISPQEYYTEENYIYLYNRHLDWIRDKSDYLNGK
;
A
#
# COMPACT_ATOMS: atom_id res chain seq x y z
N MET A 1 4.93 -7.88 -6.19
CA MET A 1 5.33 -6.55 -6.65
C MET A 1 4.08 -5.76 -6.95
N ILE A 2 3.92 -4.62 -6.28
CA ILE A 2 2.86 -3.65 -6.57
C ILE A 2 3.32 -2.78 -7.75
N THR A 3 2.43 -2.48 -8.69
CA THR A 3 2.71 -1.62 -9.85
C THR A 3 1.87 -0.34 -9.79
N LEU A 4 2.20 0.64 -10.63
CA LEU A 4 1.42 1.87 -10.74
C LEU A 4 -0.01 1.61 -11.23
N ASP A 5 -0.23 0.58 -12.04
CA ASP A 5 -1.57 0.18 -12.47
C ASP A 5 -2.46 -0.26 -11.32
N ASP A 6 -1.90 -0.86 -10.27
CA ASP A 6 -2.69 -1.20 -9.09
C ASP A 6 -3.28 0.07 -8.44
N PHE A 7 -2.55 1.20 -8.42
CA PHE A 7 -3.09 2.47 -7.93
C PHE A 7 -4.16 3.03 -8.87
N LYS A 8 -3.90 3.01 -10.19
CA LYS A 8 -4.84 3.48 -11.22
C LYS A 8 -6.16 2.70 -11.15
N ASN A 9 -6.11 1.37 -11.02
CA ASN A 9 -7.27 0.49 -10.86
C ASN A 9 -8.08 0.75 -9.58
N ASN A 10 -7.47 1.38 -8.58
CA ASN A 10 -8.13 1.80 -7.34
C ASN A 10 -8.59 3.26 -7.34
N ASN A 11 -8.50 3.94 -8.49
CA ASN A 11 -8.76 5.37 -8.69
C ASN A 11 -7.89 6.30 -7.80
N LEU A 12 -6.75 5.79 -7.32
CA LEU A 12 -5.87 6.53 -6.44
C LEU A 12 -4.93 7.41 -7.25
N LYS A 13 -4.96 8.72 -7.00
CA LYS A 13 -4.01 9.65 -7.60
C LYS A 13 -2.58 9.29 -7.21
N ILE A 14 -1.72 9.09 -8.21
CA ILE A 14 -0.29 8.88 -8.06
C ILE A 14 0.40 10.25 -8.09
N ASN A 15 1.39 10.44 -7.23
CA ASN A 15 2.17 11.66 -7.11
C ASN A 15 3.60 11.30 -6.71
N TRP A 16 4.53 12.27 -6.68
CA TRP A 16 5.93 11.99 -6.39
C TRP A 16 6.15 11.37 -5.00
N LYS A 17 5.31 11.67 -4.01
CA LYS A 17 5.37 10.97 -2.71
C LYS A 17 4.99 9.49 -2.79
N VAL A 18 3.99 9.12 -3.61
CA VAL A 18 3.64 7.72 -3.87
C VAL A 18 4.80 7.01 -4.56
N ILE A 19 5.43 7.64 -5.56
CA ILE A 19 6.59 7.08 -6.25
C ILE A 19 7.77 6.91 -5.29
N HIS A 20 8.05 7.93 -4.47
CA HIS A 20 9.14 7.89 -3.52
C HIS A 20 9.00 6.71 -2.55
N ILE A 21 7.79 6.47 -1.99
CA ILE A 21 7.54 5.34 -1.08
C ILE A 21 7.88 3.99 -1.73
N GLY A 22 7.48 3.78 -2.98
CA GLY A 22 7.76 2.55 -3.72
C GLY A 22 9.20 2.41 -4.22
N CYS A 23 9.94 3.52 -4.24
CA CYS A 23 11.34 3.57 -4.60
C CYS A 23 12.23 3.36 -3.36
N LEU A 24 12.51 4.40 -2.57
CA LEU A 24 13.39 4.34 -1.38
C LEU A 24 12.76 4.92 -0.10
N GLY A 25 11.58 5.56 -0.20
CA GLY A 25 10.98 6.37 0.84
C GLY A 25 10.23 5.60 1.93
N SER A 26 10.29 4.27 1.94
CA SER A 26 9.64 3.43 2.94
C SER A 26 10.40 2.12 3.14
N GLU A 27 10.69 1.75 4.37
CA GLU A 27 11.28 0.45 4.67
C GLU A 27 10.36 -0.74 4.32
N ILE A 28 9.04 -0.50 4.29
CA ILE A 28 8.02 -1.52 4.02
C ILE A 28 7.81 -1.74 2.52
N PHE A 29 7.91 -0.67 1.73
CA PHE A 29 7.56 -0.68 0.30
C PHE A 29 8.71 -0.27 -0.63
N LYS A 30 9.91 0.00 -0.12
CA LYS A 30 11.08 0.27 -0.97
C LYS A 30 11.32 -0.86 -1.96
N ASN A 31 11.72 -0.49 -3.16
CA ASN A 31 11.95 -1.38 -4.29
C ASN A 31 10.71 -2.15 -4.77
N GLU A 32 9.49 -1.78 -4.34
CA GLU A 32 8.27 -2.33 -4.97
C GLU A 32 8.06 -1.77 -6.37
N LEU A 33 8.47 -0.52 -6.64
CA LEU A 33 8.44 0.04 -7.99
C LEU A 33 9.73 -0.27 -8.74
N SER A 34 9.58 -0.80 -9.95
CA SER A 34 10.71 -1.03 -10.84
C SER A 34 11.27 0.29 -11.39
N TYR A 35 12.47 0.24 -11.95
CA TYR A 35 13.02 1.35 -12.74
C TYR A 35 12.04 1.79 -13.83
N ASP A 36 11.44 0.83 -14.56
CA ASP A 36 10.54 1.13 -15.67
C ASP A 36 9.25 1.83 -15.18
N ASP A 37 8.73 1.48 -13.99
CA ASP A 37 7.60 2.20 -13.37
C ASP A 37 7.92 3.68 -13.13
N ILE A 38 9.11 3.96 -12.57
CA ILE A 38 9.53 5.32 -12.23
C ILE A 38 9.77 6.15 -13.50
N ILE A 39 10.43 5.57 -14.52
CA ILE A 39 10.67 6.26 -15.79
C ILE A 39 9.36 6.55 -16.51
N ASN A 40 8.46 5.57 -16.61
CA ASN A 40 7.18 5.76 -17.28
C ASN A 40 6.35 6.86 -16.59
N PHE A 41 6.30 6.87 -15.25
CA PHE A 41 5.64 7.96 -14.53
C PHE A 41 6.32 9.32 -14.76
N SER A 42 7.65 9.36 -14.78
CA SER A 42 8.41 10.59 -15.03
C SER A 42 8.19 11.15 -16.44
N LEU A 43 7.98 10.28 -17.42
CA LEU A 43 7.60 10.65 -18.78
C LEU A 43 6.14 11.13 -18.86
N GLU A 44 5.22 10.52 -18.10
CA GLU A 44 3.83 10.99 -17.99
C GLU A 44 3.76 12.41 -17.39
N GLU A 45 4.60 12.70 -16.39
CA GLU A 45 4.69 14.00 -15.70
C GLU A 45 5.75 14.94 -16.32
N PHE A 46 6.19 14.67 -17.55
CA PHE A 46 7.32 15.37 -18.16
C PHE A 46 7.11 16.87 -18.28
N ASP A 47 8.08 17.63 -17.76
CA ASP A 47 8.20 19.08 -17.94
C ASP A 47 9.65 19.42 -18.31
N GLU A 48 9.86 19.96 -19.52
CA GLU A 48 11.16 20.37 -20.05
C GLU A 48 11.90 21.39 -19.16
N LYS A 49 11.17 22.10 -18.30
CA LYS A 49 11.76 23.07 -17.35
C LYS A 49 12.18 22.42 -16.05
N ASN A 50 11.69 21.23 -15.75
CA ASN A 50 11.99 20.51 -14.53
C ASN A 50 13.26 19.66 -14.70
N LYS A 51 14.40 20.23 -14.28
CA LYS A 51 15.71 19.57 -14.36
C LYS A 51 15.77 18.23 -13.62
N LEU A 52 14.98 18.03 -12.56
CA LEU A 52 14.99 16.77 -11.82
C LEU A 52 14.36 15.64 -12.65
N ILE A 53 13.22 15.92 -13.30
CA ILE A 53 12.57 14.95 -14.20
C ILE A 53 13.47 14.62 -15.40
N LEU A 54 14.12 15.63 -15.99
CA LEU A 54 15.09 15.42 -17.06
C LEU A 54 16.24 14.50 -16.64
N ARG A 55 16.76 14.66 -15.42
CA ARG A 55 17.82 13.79 -14.88
C ARG A 55 17.31 12.38 -14.66
N ILE A 56 16.12 12.20 -14.08
CA ILE A 56 15.51 10.87 -13.89
C ILE A 56 15.35 10.14 -15.23
N VAL A 57 14.78 10.81 -16.24
CA VAL A 57 14.54 10.21 -17.57
C VAL A 57 15.84 9.90 -18.31
N GLY A 58 16.91 10.66 -18.04
CA GLY A 58 18.24 10.45 -18.63
C GLY A 58 19.14 9.49 -17.85
N SER A 59 18.71 8.99 -16.69
CA SER A 59 19.48 8.04 -15.88
C SER A 59 19.37 6.61 -16.40
N ASP A 60 20.39 5.80 -16.12
CA ASP A 60 20.40 4.38 -16.41
C ASP A 60 19.86 3.55 -15.23
N ARG A 61 19.55 2.27 -15.48
CA ARG A 61 18.96 1.36 -14.48
C ARG A 61 19.85 1.13 -13.27
N ASP A 62 21.17 1.14 -13.44
CA ASP A 62 22.16 1.00 -12.38
C ASP A 62 22.25 2.22 -11.46
N GLU A 63 21.68 3.35 -11.88
CA GLU A 63 21.57 4.59 -11.09
C GLU A 63 20.29 4.65 -10.24
N TYR A 64 19.60 3.52 -10.02
CA TYR A 64 18.32 3.47 -9.27
C TYR A 64 18.37 4.20 -7.91
N GLN A 65 19.51 4.14 -7.22
CA GLN A 65 19.69 4.84 -5.96
C GLN A 65 19.72 6.37 -6.11
N GLU A 66 20.38 6.88 -7.16
CA GLU A 66 20.38 8.31 -7.50
C GLU A 66 19.00 8.77 -7.95
N ILE A 67 18.32 7.97 -8.78
CA ILE A 67 16.91 8.20 -9.16
C ILE A 67 16.05 8.36 -7.91
N GLY A 68 16.23 7.51 -6.90
CA GLY A 68 15.49 7.59 -5.64
C GLY A 68 15.69 8.93 -4.91
N TYR A 69 16.90 9.49 -4.90
CA TYR A 69 17.15 10.82 -4.32
C TYR A 69 16.50 11.94 -5.14
N LEU A 70 16.53 11.87 -6.47
CA LEU A 70 15.86 12.85 -7.32
C LEU A 70 14.33 12.81 -7.14
N VAL A 71 13.76 11.61 -7.05
CA VAL A 71 12.34 11.39 -6.73
C VAL A 71 12.00 11.95 -5.35
N GLN A 72 12.87 11.78 -4.36
CA GLN A 72 12.69 12.36 -3.03
C GLN A 72 12.62 13.89 -3.07
N GLU A 73 13.50 14.54 -3.84
CA GLU A 73 13.48 15.99 -4.02
C GLU A 73 12.14 16.46 -4.62
N LEU A 74 11.68 15.81 -5.69
CA LEU A 74 10.37 16.10 -6.29
C LEU A 74 9.22 15.89 -5.30
N ALA A 75 9.26 14.80 -4.53
CA ALA A 75 8.28 14.47 -3.52
C ALA A 75 8.21 15.52 -2.39
N ASN A 76 9.35 16.09 -2.02
CA ASN A 76 9.45 17.15 -1.00
C ASN A 76 8.92 18.51 -1.49
N MET A 77 8.89 18.76 -2.80
CA MET A 77 8.29 19.97 -3.38
C MET A 77 6.76 19.92 -3.39
N GLU A 78 6.15 18.74 -3.29
CA GLU A 78 4.70 18.61 -3.25
C GLU A 78 4.10 19.04 -1.91
N LYS A 79 2.92 19.69 -1.96
CA LYS A 79 2.15 20.06 -0.76
C LYS A 79 1.45 18.88 -0.06
N SER A 80 1.31 17.76 -0.76
CA SER A 80 0.69 16.53 -0.25
C SER A 80 1.41 15.99 0.99
N GLU A 81 0.75 15.20 1.84
CA GLU A 81 1.42 14.55 2.99
C GLU A 81 1.91 13.14 2.64
N TYR A 82 3.08 12.75 3.17
CA TYR A 82 3.57 11.37 3.06
C TYR A 82 2.64 10.36 3.72
N LYS A 83 1.98 10.75 4.81
CA LYS A 83 0.99 9.92 5.48
C LYS A 83 -0.10 9.47 4.51
N LEU A 84 -0.68 10.39 3.75
CA LEU A 84 -1.71 10.07 2.77
C LEU A 84 -1.19 9.18 1.63
N ALA A 85 0.05 9.41 1.16
CA ALA A 85 0.68 8.56 0.16
C ALA A 85 0.90 7.13 0.69
N PHE A 86 1.32 6.98 1.94
CA PHE A 86 1.50 5.68 2.59
C PHE A 86 0.17 4.93 2.76
N GLU A 87 -0.91 5.64 3.11
CA GLU A 87 -2.24 5.05 3.21
C GLU A 87 -2.74 4.47 1.86
N LYS A 88 -2.37 5.08 0.73
CA LYS A 88 -2.65 4.54 -0.61
C LYS A 88 -1.90 3.23 -0.85
N TRP A 89 -0.62 3.18 -0.51
CA TRP A 89 0.19 1.96 -0.58
C TRP A 89 -0.40 0.84 0.28
N LYS A 90 -0.82 1.18 1.51
CA LYS A 90 -1.47 0.24 2.43
C LYS A 90 -2.74 -0.35 1.84
N LEU A 91 -3.62 0.49 1.29
CA LEU A 91 -4.85 0.04 0.63
C LEU A 91 -4.56 -0.86 -0.57
N VAL A 92 -3.65 -0.47 -1.45
CA VAL A 92 -3.29 -1.26 -2.64
C VAL A 92 -2.71 -2.61 -2.24
N TYR A 93 -1.80 -2.63 -1.28
CA TYR A 93 -1.23 -3.86 -0.75
C TYR A 93 -2.31 -4.79 -0.19
N ILE A 94 -3.20 -4.29 0.67
CA ILE A 94 -4.27 -5.10 1.25
C ILE A 94 -5.19 -5.63 0.15
N LYS A 95 -5.68 -4.80 -0.77
CA LYS A 95 -6.59 -5.25 -1.84
C LYS A 95 -5.96 -6.28 -2.77
N LYS A 96 -4.67 -6.12 -3.09
CA LYS A 96 -3.94 -7.04 -3.97
C LYS A 96 -3.71 -8.41 -3.34
N ASN A 97 -3.54 -8.45 -2.02
CA ASN A 97 -3.25 -9.68 -1.28
C ASN A 97 -4.46 -10.24 -0.54
N PHE A 98 -5.62 -9.57 -0.59
CA PHE A 98 -6.81 -9.99 0.15
C PHE A 98 -7.24 -11.41 -0.27
N PRO A 99 -7.31 -12.37 0.67
CA PRO A 99 -7.60 -13.75 0.35
C PRO A 99 -9.06 -13.89 -0.06
N GLN A 100 -9.34 -14.88 -0.90
CA GLN A 100 -10.70 -15.35 -1.09
C GLN A 100 -11.19 -16.04 0.19
N LEU A 101 -12.51 -16.03 0.42
CA LEU A 101 -13.09 -16.69 1.59
C LEU A 101 -12.73 -18.18 1.60
N ASN A 102 -11.99 -18.60 2.62
CA ASN A 102 -11.44 -19.94 2.73
C ASN A 102 -12.45 -20.89 3.41
N LYS A 103 -12.62 -22.09 2.86
CA LYS A 103 -13.49 -23.11 3.48
C LYS A 103 -12.91 -23.66 4.78
N ASN A 104 -11.58 -23.63 4.93
CA ASN A 104 -10.92 -23.96 6.18
C ASN A 104 -10.84 -22.70 7.04
N ILE A 105 -11.66 -22.66 8.09
CA ILE A 105 -11.80 -21.52 9.01
C ILE A 105 -10.45 -21.13 9.62
N ILE A 106 -9.67 -22.10 10.10
CA ILE A 106 -8.39 -21.84 10.76
C ILE A 106 -7.41 -21.23 9.76
N GLN A 107 -7.34 -21.80 8.55
CA GLN A 107 -6.47 -21.29 7.50
C GLN A 107 -6.90 -19.88 7.07
N GLY A 108 -8.20 -19.63 6.93
CA GLY A 108 -8.73 -18.31 6.59
C GLY A 108 -8.44 -17.25 7.64
N LEU A 109 -8.50 -17.59 8.93
CA LEU A 109 -8.11 -16.69 10.02
C LEU A 109 -6.61 -16.36 9.99
N ILE A 110 -5.76 -17.35 9.69
CA ILE A 110 -4.31 -17.14 9.54
C ILE A 110 -4.04 -16.19 8.37
N GLU A 111 -4.65 -16.45 7.21
CA GLU A 111 -4.50 -15.61 6.01
C GLU A 111 -4.92 -14.16 6.27
N LEU A 112 -6.03 -13.93 6.98
CA LEU A 112 -6.46 -12.58 7.37
C LEU A 112 -5.45 -11.87 8.29
N ASN A 113 -4.80 -12.59 9.20
CA ASN A 113 -3.80 -12.00 10.09
C ASN A 113 -2.48 -11.73 9.35
N ASP A 114 -2.05 -12.65 8.50
CA ASP A 114 -0.81 -12.55 7.72
C ASP A 114 -0.81 -11.34 6.77
N LEU A 115 -1.98 -10.91 6.30
CA LEU A 115 -2.15 -9.66 5.56
C LEU A 115 -1.54 -8.44 6.26
N TRP A 116 -1.58 -8.40 7.59
CA TRP A 116 -1.19 -7.21 8.36
C TRP A 116 0.18 -7.32 8.98
N VAL A 117 0.82 -8.49 8.92
CA VAL A 117 2.17 -8.72 9.43
C VAL A 117 3.19 -7.80 8.75
N LYS A 118 3.14 -7.66 7.41
CA LYS A 118 4.04 -6.75 6.67
C LYS A 118 3.86 -5.28 7.08
N LEU A 119 2.67 -4.91 7.58
CA LEU A 119 2.31 -3.56 7.98
C LEU A 119 2.52 -3.30 9.48
N ASP A 120 3.00 -4.29 10.22
CA ASP A 120 3.20 -4.25 11.68
C ASP A 120 1.92 -3.86 12.45
N PHE A 121 0.78 -4.43 12.04
CA PHE A 121 -0.52 -4.29 12.72
C PHE A 121 -0.85 -2.84 13.17
N PRO A 122 -1.02 -1.91 12.21
CA PRO A 122 -1.29 -0.51 12.54
C PRO A 122 -2.61 -0.38 13.32
N GLU A 123 -2.76 0.69 14.11
CA GLU A 123 -3.94 0.88 14.97
C GLU A 123 -5.27 0.91 14.21
N ASP A 124 -5.26 1.33 12.94
CA ASP A 124 -6.44 1.36 12.09
C ASP A 124 -6.72 0.01 11.40
N SER A 125 -5.96 -1.06 11.70
CA SER A 125 -6.22 -2.41 11.21
C SER A 125 -7.56 -2.96 11.74
N PRO A 126 -8.35 -3.66 10.92
CA PRO A 126 -9.55 -4.36 11.36
C PRO A 126 -9.25 -5.66 12.13
N CYS A 127 -7.98 -6.08 12.26
CA CYS A 127 -7.60 -7.30 12.94
C CYS A 127 -8.11 -7.36 14.38
N ILE A 128 -8.66 -8.53 14.73
CA ILE A 128 -8.94 -8.91 16.11
C ILE A 128 -8.20 -10.23 16.33
N LEU A 129 -7.23 -10.21 17.23
CA LEU A 129 -6.43 -11.38 17.60
C LEU A 129 -6.86 -11.86 18.97
N GLN A 130 -7.10 -13.16 19.10
CA GLN A 130 -7.49 -13.76 20.36
C GLN A 130 -6.48 -13.41 21.48
N GLY A 131 -6.97 -12.92 22.63
CA GLY A 131 -6.12 -12.59 23.79
C GLY A 131 -5.33 -11.27 23.66
N VAL A 132 -5.45 -10.55 22.53
CA VAL A 132 -4.84 -9.23 22.35
C VAL A 132 -5.88 -8.14 22.63
N LYS A 133 -5.82 -7.54 23.82
CA LYS A 133 -6.75 -6.48 24.26
C LYS A 133 -8.23 -6.92 24.25
N ASN A 134 -8.49 -8.24 24.36
CA ASN A 134 -9.84 -8.82 24.46
C ASN A 134 -9.81 -10.13 25.27
N ASN A 135 -10.99 -10.60 25.66
CA ASN A 135 -11.18 -11.83 26.44
C ASN A 135 -11.81 -12.97 25.61
N ILE A 136 -11.68 -12.95 24.28
CA ILE A 136 -12.29 -13.96 23.40
C ILE A 136 -11.63 -15.32 23.66
N SER A 137 -12.43 -16.34 23.94
CA SER A 137 -11.96 -17.70 24.14
C SER A 137 -11.64 -18.40 22.81
N PRO A 138 -10.84 -19.50 22.81
CA PRO A 138 -10.57 -20.22 21.57
C PRO A 138 -11.85 -20.75 20.92
N GLN A 139 -12.81 -21.18 21.74
CA GLN A 139 -14.10 -21.71 21.29
C GLN A 139 -14.97 -20.65 20.61
N GLU A 140 -14.82 -19.37 20.98
CA GLU A 140 -15.50 -18.26 20.31
C GLU A 140 -14.74 -17.81 19.06
N TYR A 141 -13.40 -17.79 19.11
CA TYR A 141 -12.56 -17.28 18.03
C TYR A 141 -12.53 -18.20 16.80
N TYR A 142 -12.37 -19.50 16.99
CA TYR A 142 -12.21 -20.49 15.92
C TYR A 142 -13.56 -21.03 15.43
N THR A 143 -14.49 -20.13 15.12
CA THR A 143 -15.83 -20.45 14.59
C THR A 143 -16.01 -19.89 13.18
N GLU A 144 -16.91 -20.51 12.40
CA GLU A 144 -17.27 -20.02 11.07
C GLU A 144 -17.89 -18.62 11.15
N GLU A 145 -18.78 -18.40 12.12
CA GLU A 145 -19.45 -17.13 12.37
C GLU A 145 -18.44 -16.01 12.64
N ASN A 146 -17.46 -16.24 13.53
CA ASN A 146 -16.42 -15.25 13.80
C ASN A 146 -15.49 -15.04 12.60
N TYR A 147 -15.14 -16.09 11.86
CA TYR A 147 -14.33 -15.94 10.65
C TYR A 147 -15.05 -15.08 9.59
N ILE A 148 -16.32 -15.34 9.31
CA ILE A 148 -17.13 -14.54 8.39
C ILE A 148 -17.24 -13.09 8.89
N TYR A 149 -17.45 -12.89 10.18
CA TYR A 149 -17.48 -11.56 10.80
C TYR A 149 -16.16 -10.80 10.57
N LEU A 150 -15.01 -11.43 10.86
CA LEU A 150 -13.70 -10.81 10.67
C LEU A 150 -13.41 -10.54 9.18
N TYR A 151 -13.76 -11.47 8.29
CA TYR A 151 -13.62 -11.29 6.85
C TYR A 151 -14.42 -10.07 6.36
N ASN A 152 -15.68 -9.95 6.77
CA ASN A 152 -16.53 -8.81 6.42
C ASN A 152 -16.01 -7.50 7.01
N ARG A 153 -15.47 -7.52 8.23
CA ARG A 153 -14.83 -6.36 8.85
C ARG A 153 -13.63 -5.85 8.03
N HIS A 154 -12.88 -6.74 7.39
CA HIS A 154 -11.81 -6.34 6.48
C HIS A 154 -12.34 -5.77 5.17
N LEU A 155 -13.43 -6.33 4.62
CA LEU A 155 -14.10 -5.78 3.44
C LEU A 155 -14.64 -4.37 3.71
N ASP A 156 -15.26 -4.15 4.88
CA ASP A 156 -15.71 -2.84 5.32
C ASP A 156 -14.54 -1.87 5.43
N TRP A 157 -13.43 -2.29 6.05
CA TRP A 157 -12.22 -1.47 6.10
C TRP A 157 -11.71 -1.09 4.71
N ILE A 158 -11.65 -2.04 3.77
CA ILE A 158 -11.22 -1.79 2.39
C ILE A 158 -12.14 -0.76 1.72
N ARG A 159 -13.46 -0.88 1.88
CA ARG A 159 -14.44 0.05 1.33
C ARG A 159 -14.26 1.44 1.92
N ASP A 160 -14.33 1.56 3.25
CA ASP A 160 -14.29 2.83 3.95
C ASP A 160 -12.95 3.55 3.69
N LYS A 161 -11.85 2.80 3.61
CA LYS A 161 -10.54 3.35 3.25
C LYS A 161 -10.48 3.82 1.80
N SER A 162 -11.08 3.04 0.88
CA SER A 162 -11.18 3.42 -0.53
C SER A 162 -11.98 4.70 -0.69
N ASP A 163 -13.09 4.86 0.03
CA ASP A 163 -13.93 6.06 -0.03
C ASP A 163 -13.19 7.28 0.55
N TYR A 164 -12.57 7.14 1.72
CA TYR A 164 -11.76 8.19 2.33
C TYR A 164 -10.64 8.68 1.40
N LEU A 165 -9.87 7.78 0.79
CA LEU A 165 -8.76 8.15 -0.09
C LEU A 165 -9.20 8.74 -1.43
N ASN A 166 -10.43 8.46 -1.86
CA ASN A 166 -11.04 9.01 -3.06
C ASN A 166 -11.88 10.27 -2.79
N GLY A 167 -11.98 10.73 -1.54
CA GLY A 167 -12.74 11.91 -1.14
C GLY A 167 -14.26 11.75 -1.26
N LYS A 168 -14.76 10.53 -1.02
CA LYS A 168 -16.19 10.19 -1.02
C LYS A 168 -16.78 10.20 0.38
#